data_AF-A0A067DKW1-F1
#
_entry.id   AF-A0A067DKW1-F1
#
_cell.length_a   1.000
_cell.length_b   1.000
_cell.length_c   1.000
_cell.angle_alpha   90.00
_cell.angle_beta   90.00
_cell.angle_gamma   90.00
#
_symmetry.space_group_name_H-M   'P 1'
#
loop_
_entity.id
_entity.type
_entity.pdbx_description
1 polymer ?
#
loop_
_entity_poly.entity_id
_entity_poly.type
_entity_poly.pdbx_seq_one_letter_code
_entity_poly.pdbx_strand_id
1 'polypeptide(L)'
;MEFNSSSPRTIPVVSTFASPFGSSSPALNEDPKTNRKPISLWPGMYHSPVTNALWEARSKIFERLLDPPKDAPPQSELLTKTSSQSRTSILYNFSTDDILREQYRDPWNEVRIGKLLEDLDALAGTISVKHCSDDDSMTRPLLLVTASVDKIALKKSISVDIDLKIVGAVIWVGRSSIEIQLEVIQSTKEVSDTSDSVVLTANFIFVARDSKTGKAAPVNRLSPQTEREKSLFEEAEARSKLRKRKTGGDRRELDNGEVNRLEALLAEGRVICDMPALADRNSILLRDTRLENALICQPQQRNIHGRIFGGFLMLRAFELAFSTAYAFAGLMPCFLEVDHVDFLRPVDVGDFLRFKSCVLYTELENPDQPLINIEVVAHVTRPEFRSSEVSNTFYFTFTVSKAVTNGFRIRNVVPGTQEEARHILERMDAKALQLSKGVSK
;
A
#
# COMPACT_ATOMS: atom_id res chain seq x y z
N MET A 1 18.02 -36.30 -13.13
CA MET A 1 17.32 -36.06 -14.41
C MET A 1 15.96 -35.46 -14.08
N GLU A 2 15.62 -34.38 -14.77
CA GLU A 2 14.36 -33.63 -14.77
C GLU A 2 13.95 -32.94 -13.46
N PHE A 3 14.55 -31.77 -13.22
CA PHE A 3 13.93 -30.73 -12.41
C PHE A 3 12.68 -30.22 -13.13
N ASN A 4 11.52 -30.57 -12.59
CA ASN A 4 10.24 -30.00 -13.00
C ASN A 4 10.32 -28.47 -12.85
N SER A 5 10.34 -27.76 -13.97
CA SER A 5 10.14 -26.31 -14.02
C SER A 5 8.69 -26.04 -13.60
N SER A 6 8.45 -25.88 -12.31
CA SER A 6 7.12 -25.53 -11.82
C SER A 6 6.76 -24.17 -12.39
N SER A 7 5.85 -24.15 -13.36
CA SER A 7 5.13 -22.97 -13.79
C SER A 7 4.69 -22.17 -12.56
N PRO A 8 4.70 -20.82 -12.58
CA PRO A 8 4.27 -20.04 -11.43
C PRO A 8 2.83 -20.44 -11.09
N ARG A 9 2.66 -21.23 -10.02
CA ARG A 9 1.35 -21.67 -9.54
C ARG A 9 0.60 -20.42 -9.14
N THR A 10 -0.47 -20.12 -9.87
CA THR A 10 -1.39 -19.06 -9.47
C THR A 10 -2.13 -19.56 -8.24
N ILE A 11 -2.04 -18.79 -7.15
CA ILE A 11 -2.66 -19.12 -5.88
C ILE A 11 -4.13 -18.69 -5.99
N PRO A 12 -5.09 -19.63 -5.95
CA PRO A 12 -6.50 -19.26 -5.93
C PRO A 12 -6.84 -18.63 -4.59
N VAL A 13 -7.62 -17.56 -4.62
CA VAL A 13 -8.18 -16.94 -3.41
C VAL A 13 -9.60 -17.48 -3.25
N VAL A 14 -9.91 -17.97 -2.05
CA VAL A 14 -11.23 -18.52 -1.69
C VAL A 14 -11.81 -17.76 -0.52
N SER A 15 -13.15 -17.69 -0.43
CA SER A 15 -13.79 -17.05 0.71
C SER A 15 -13.36 -17.67 2.05
N THR A 16 -13.25 -16.81 3.08
CA THR A 16 -12.98 -17.24 4.46
C THR A 16 -14.25 -17.59 5.25
N PHE A 17 -15.43 -17.46 4.65
CA PHE A 17 -16.70 -17.85 5.26
C PHE A 17 -17.21 -19.16 4.67
N ALA A 18 -17.82 -20.01 5.51
CA ALA A 18 -18.53 -21.19 5.04
C ALA A 18 -19.82 -20.77 4.31
N SER A 19 -20.12 -21.40 3.18
CA SER A 19 -21.39 -21.17 2.47
C SER A 19 -22.56 -21.57 3.37
N PRO A 20 -23.57 -20.70 3.60
CA PRO A 20 -24.76 -21.04 4.38
C PRO A 20 -25.60 -22.15 3.71
N PHE A 21 -25.32 -22.49 2.46
CA PHE A 21 -26.03 -23.52 1.68
C PHE A 21 -25.18 -24.78 1.40
N GLY A 22 -23.93 -24.84 1.88
CA GLY A 22 -23.03 -25.96 1.68
C GLY A 22 -23.00 -26.91 2.87
N SER A 23 -23.57 -28.12 2.72
CA SER A 23 -23.33 -29.23 3.65
C SER A 23 -21.93 -29.81 3.41
N SER A 24 -20.90 -29.18 3.98
CA SER A 24 -19.64 -29.82 4.39
C SER A 24 -18.66 -28.72 4.80
N SER A 25 -18.40 -28.62 6.10
CA SER A 25 -17.09 -28.14 6.53
C SER A 25 -16.05 -29.12 5.97
N PRO A 26 -14.90 -28.69 5.43
CA PRO A 26 -13.79 -29.60 5.29
C PRO A 26 -13.38 -29.94 6.72
N ALA A 27 -13.73 -31.13 7.18
CA ALA A 27 -13.14 -31.67 8.39
C ALA A 27 -11.63 -31.70 8.15
N LEU A 28 -10.90 -30.80 8.81
CA LEU A 28 -9.47 -30.92 9.00
C LEU A 28 -9.26 -32.24 9.74
N ASN A 29 -8.94 -33.30 9.01
CA ASN A 29 -8.41 -34.53 9.59
C ASN A 29 -7.02 -34.18 10.15
N GLU A 30 -6.98 -33.63 11.37
CA GLU A 30 -5.75 -33.45 12.12
C GLU A 30 -5.34 -34.79 12.72
N ASP A 31 -4.21 -35.31 12.23
CA ASP A 31 -3.50 -36.44 12.84
C ASP A 31 -3.01 -36.02 14.25
N PRO A 32 -3.42 -36.71 15.34
CA PRO A 32 -3.20 -36.26 16.72
C PRO A 32 -1.75 -36.43 17.21
N LYS A 33 -0.80 -36.69 16.31
CA LYS A 33 0.61 -37.02 16.63
C LYS A 33 1.63 -35.94 16.25
N THR A 34 1.19 -34.76 15.83
CA THR A 34 2.12 -33.64 15.58
C THR A 34 1.91 -32.54 16.62
N ASN A 35 2.96 -32.19 17.36
CA ASN A 35 3.03 -30.99 18.22
C ASN A 35 3.00 -29.68 17.39
N ARG A 36 2.14 -29.62 16.36
CA ARG A 36 1.92 -28.43 15.55
C ARG A 36 0.98 -27.53 16.32
N LYS A 37 1.34 -26.25 16.48
CA LYS A 37 0.38 -25.24 16.91
C LYS A 37 -0.79 -25.30 15.92
N PRO A 38 -2.04 -25.52 16.36
CA PRO A 38 -3.17 -25.57 15.45
C PRO A 38 -3.17 -24.28 14.62
N ILE A 39 -3.53 -24.40 13.34
CA ILE A 39 -3.53 -23.25 12.39
C ILE A 39 -4.26 -22.06 13.04
N SER A 40 -5.30 -22.34 13.84
CA SER A 40 -6.08 -21.43 14.69
C SER A 40 -5.30 -20.40 15.55
N LEU A 41 -4.03 -20.68 15.85
CA LEU A 41 -3.17 -19.85 16.72
C LEU A 41 -2.07 -19.08 15.97
N TRP A 42 -2.06 -19.12 14.64
CA TRP A 42 -1.02 -18.50 13.83
C TRP A 42 -1.22 -16.97 13.72
N PRO A 43 -0.13 -16.17 13.68
CA PRO A 43 -0.22 -14.73 13.40
C PRO A 43 -1.03 -14.45 12.12
N GLY A 44 -1.99 -13.52 12.18
CA GLY A 44 -2.70 -13.04 10.99
C GLY A 44 -3.85 -13.91 10.46
N MET A 45 -4.39 -14.84 11.27
CA MET A 45 -5.41 -15.77 10.79
C MET A 45 -6.85 -15.19 10.64
N TYR A 46 -7.03 -13.90 10.89
CA TYR A 46 -8.32 -13.20 10.68
C TYR A 46 -8.24 -12.15 9.56
N HIS A 47 -7.37 -12.38 8.58
CA HIS A 47 -7.13 -11.43 7.50
C HIS A 47 -7.95 -11.75 6.24
N SER A 48 -7.77 -10.92 5.21
CA SER A 48 -8.44 -11.04 3.92
C SER A 48 -8.29 -12.46 3.33
N PRO A 49 -9.23 -12.91 2.49
CA PRO A 49 -9.09 -14.14 1.71
C PRO A 49 -7.69 -14.35 1.10
N VAL A 50 -7.07 -13.29 0.60
CA VAL A 50 -5.73 -13.34 -0.01
C VAL A 50 -4.64 -13.66 1.00
N THR A 51 -4.60 -12.94 2.12
CA THR A 51 -3.58 -13.20 3.14
C THR A 51 -3.66 -14.64 3.65
N ASN A 52 -4.87 -15.18 3.84
CA ASN A 52 -5.08 -16.59 4.21
C ASN A 52 -4.57 -17.53 3.11
N ALA A 53 -4.94 -17.31 1.84
CA ALA A 53 -4.46 -18.10 0.72
C ALA A 53 -2.94 -18.04 0.56
N LEU A 54 -2.33 -16.86 0.78
CA LEU A 54 -0.89 -16.69 0.80
C LEU A 54 -0.28 -17.47 1.96
N TRP A 55 -0.84 -17.41 3.17
CA TRP A 55 -0.38 -18.16 4.33
C TRP A 55 -0.43 -19.68 4.11
N GLU A 56 -1.51 -20.22 3.55
CA GLU A 56 -1.66 -21.63 3.22
C GLU A 56 -0.67 -22.09 2.15
N ALA A 57 -0.51 -21.31 1.07
CA ALA A 57 0.48 -21.58 0.03
C ALA A 57 1.92 -21.59 0.58
N ARG A 58 2.12 -20.99 1.76
CA ARG A 58 3.39 -20.73 2.42
C ARG A 58 3.70 -21.65 3.58
N SER A 59 2.82 -22.54 4.03
CA SER A 59 2.99 -23.29 5.29
C SER A 59 4.36 -23.97 5.43
N LYS A 60 4.94 -24.55 4.35
CA LYS A 60 6.29 -25.18 4.39
C LYS A 60 7.47 -24.21 4.48
N ILE A 61 7.30 -22.99 3.98
CA ILE A 61 8.32 -21.91 4.06
C ILE A 61 8.17 -21.20 5.41
N PHE A 62 6.95 -21.10 5.93
CA PHE A 62 6.61 -20.32 7.12
C PHE A 62 6.73 -21.07 8.44
N GLU A 63 6.55 -22.40 8.45
CA GLU A 63 6.92 -23.21 9.62
C GLU A 63 8.38 -22.92 10.06
N ARG A 64 9.28 -22.65 9.11
CA ARG A 64 10.69 -22.28 9.39
C ARG A 64 10.85 -20.87 9.99
N LEU A 65 9.93 -19.96 9.69
CA LEU A 65 9.96 -18.56 10.12
C LEU A 65 9.35 -18.34 11.50
N LEU A 66 8.46 -19.25 11.94
CA LEU A 66 7.71 -19.11 13.19
C LEU A 66 8.50 -19.54 14.42
N ASP A 67 9.39 -20.53 14.29
CA ASP A 67 10.28 -20.98 15.36
C ASP A 67 11.73 -21.13 14.84
N PRO A 68 12.40 -20.02 14.46
CA PRO A 68 13.77 -20.08 13.97
C PRO A 68 14.71 -20.57 15.06
N PRO A 69 15.73 -21.41 14.75
CA PRO A 69 16.73 -21.79 15.74
C PRO A 69 17.40 -20.51 16.27
N LYS A 70 17.36 -20.29 17.59
CA LYS A 70 17.91 -19.08 18.22
C LYS A 70 19.40 -18.85 17.90
N ASP A 71 20.10 -19.93 17.57
CA ASP A 71 21.51 -19.98 17.24
C ASP A 71 21.80 -20.27 15.75
N ALA A 72 20.77 -20.20 14.89
CA ALA A 72 20.94 -20.32 13.45
C ALA A 72 21.97 -19.28 12.95
N PRO A 73 22.97 -19.69 12.14
CA PRO A 73 23.92 -18.76 11.54
C PRO A 73 23.25 -17.89 10.48
N PRO A 74 23.78 -16.68 10.20
CA PRO A 74 23.38 -15.94 9.02
C PRO A 74 23.77 -16.71 7.75
N GLN A 75 23.08 -16.43 6.64
CA GLN A 75 23.41 -17.00 5.34
C GLN A 75 24.89 -16.77 4.99
N SER A 76 25.62 -17.85 4.71
CA SER A 76 27.06 -17.81 4.43
C SER A 76 27.37 -17.32 3.02
N GLU A 77 26.58 -17.74 2.04
CA GLU A 77 26.76 -17.39 0.62
C GLU A 77 25.44 -16.89 0.00
N LEU A 78 25.50 -15.77 -0.71
CA LEU A 78 24.34 -15.18 -1.39
C LEU A 78 24.07 -15.89 -2.71
N LEU A 79 22.85 -16.38 -2.87
CA LEU A 79 22.40 -17.00 -4.12
C LEU A 79 22.18 -15.93 -5.20
N THR A 80 22.32 -16.33 -6.46
CA THR A 80 21.86 -15.53 -7.60
C THR A 80 20.55 -16.12 -8.11
N LYS A 81 19.48 -15.32 -8.06
CA LYS A 81 18.14 -15.74 -8.44
C LYS A 81 17.63 -15.01 -9.68
N THR A 82 16.73 -15.63 -10.42
CA THR A 82 16.02 -15.01 -11.53
C THR A 82 14.70 -14.39 -11.07
N SER A 83 14.15 -13.43 -11.80
CA SER A 83 12.84 -12.85 -11.47
C SER A 83 11.73 -13.91 -11.46
N SER A 84 11.81 -14.91 -12.35
CA SER A 84 10.87 -16.04 -12.41
C SER A 84 10.79 -16.87 -11.12
N GLN A 85 11.92 -17.04 -10.39
CA GLN A 85 11.93 -17.75 -9.11
C GLN A 85 11.13 -17.00 -8.04
N SER A 86 11.17 -15.68 -8.03
CA SER A 86 10.37 -14.85 -7.10
C SER A 86 8.92 -14.65 -7.55
N ARG A 87 8.63 -14.88 -8.85
CA ARG A 87 7.32 -14.61 -9.45
C ARG A 87 6.20 -15.35 -8.73
N THR A 88 5.16 -14.61 -8.36
CA THR A 88 3.99 -15.12 -7.64
C THR A 88 2.75 -14.43 -8.19
N SER A 89 1.65 -15.18 -8.32
CA SER A 89 0.37 -14.64 -8.76
C SER A 89 -0.78 -15.13 -7.89
N ILE A 90 -1.75 -14.26 -7.68
CA ILE A 90 -3.00 -14.55 -7.00
C ILE A 90 -4.17 -14.26 -7.95
N LEU A 91 -5.21 -15.08 -7.87
CA LEU A 91 -6.42 -14.96 -8.69
C LEU A 91 -7.64 -14.83 -7.78
N TYR A 92 -8.44 -13.80 -8.05
CA TYR A 92 -9.70 -13.51 -7.41
C TYR A 92 -10.81 -13.89 -8.38
N ASN A 93 -11.54 -14.96 -8.06
CA ASN A 93 -12.62 -15.47 -8.91
C ASN A 93 -13.93 -14.71 -8.67
N PHE A 94 -13.92 -13.38 -8.74
CA PHE A 94 -15.08 -12.57 -8.40
C PHE A 94 -16.33 -12.87 -9.24
N SER A 95 -16.15 -13.34 -10.48
CA SER A 95 -17.28 -13.69 -11.35
C SER A 95 -18.02 -14.96 -10.91
N THR A 96 -17.40 -15.83 -10.12
CA THR A 96 -17.94 -17.15 -9.76
C THR A 96 -18.04 -17.40 -8.25
N ASP A 97 -17.21 -16.75 -7.43
CA ASP A 97 -17.24 -16.82 -5.97
C ASP A 97 -17.94 -15.58 -5.40
N ASP A 98 -19.26 -15.70 -5.20
CA ASP A 98 -20.11 -14.61 -4.70
C ASP A 98 -19.72 -14.17 -3.28
N ILE A 99 -19.21 -15.08 -2.45
CA ILE A 99 -18.84 -14.76 -1.07
C ILE A 99 -17.52 -13.99 -1.06
N LEU A 100 -16.55 -14.43 -1.86
CA LEU A 100 -15.31 -13.67 -2.08
C LEU A 100 -15.63 -12.28 -2.65
N ARG A 101 -16.51 -12.20 -3.65
CA ARG A 101 -16.94 -10.91 -4.21
C ARG A 101 -17.52 -10.00 -3.13
N GLU A 102 -18.39 -10.50 -2.26
CA GLU A 102 -18.98 -9.74 -1.16
C GLU A 102 -17.93 -9.24 -0.16
N GLN A 103 -16.87 -10.01 0.11
CA GLN A 103 -15.79 -9.58 1.00
C GLN A 103 -14.97 -8.40 0.44
N TYR A 104 -14.93 -8.25 -0.88
CA TYR A 104 -14.16 -7.24 -1.60
C TYR A 104 -15.01 -6.11 -2.20
N ARG A 105 -16.33 -6.24 -2.18
CA ARG A 105 -17.29 -5.25 -2.64
C ARG A 105 -17.57 -4.22 -1.55
N ASP A 106 -17.75 -2.96 -1.94
CA ASP A 106 -18.21 -1.88 -1.06
C ASP A 106 -19.74 -1.64 -1.20
N PRO A 107 -20.35 -0.78 -0.36
CA PRO A 107 -21.79 -0.51 -0.42
C PRO A 107 -22.31 0.00 -1.78
N TRP A 108 -21.44 0.47 -2.66
CA TRP A 108 -21.77 1.02 -3.98
C TRP A 108 -21.46 0.08 -5.14
N ASN A 109 -21.14 -1.19 -4.87
CA ASN A 109 -20.71 -2.17 -5.88
C ASN A 109 -19.34 -1.89 -6.51
N GLU A 110 -18.48 -1.14 -5.83
CA GLU A 110 -17.10 -0.92 -6.25
C GLU A 110 -16.14 -1.80 -5.44
N VAL A 111 -14.91 -1.97 -5.94
CA VAL A 111 -13.87 -2.71 -5.22
C VAL A 111 -13.41 -1.90 -4.02
N ARG A 112 -13.30 -2.55 -2.85
CA ARG A 112 -12.67 -1.99 -1.65
C ARG A 112 -11.17 -1.81 -1.87
N ILE A 113 -10.77 -0.68 -2.44
CA ILE A 113 -9.37 -0.39 -2.77
C ILE A 113 -8.44 -0.50 -1.55
N GLY A 114 -8.88 -0.07 -0.37
CA GLY A 114 -8.09 -0.26 0.86
C GLY A 114 -7.74 -1.74 1.12
N LYS A 115 -8.64 -2.68 0.81
CA LYS A 115 -8.38 -4.13 0.92
C LYS A 115 -7.37 -4.59 -0.13
N LEU A 116 -7.46 -4.06 -1.35
CA LEU A 116 -6.50 -4.34 -2.41
C LEU A 116 -5.10 -3.83 -2.04
N LEU A 117 -4.97 -2.65 -1.42
CA LEU A 117 -3.68 -2.12 -0.93
C LEU A 117 -3.06 -3.01 0.16
N GLU A 118 -3.89 -3.55 1.08
CA GLU A 118 -3.46 -4.54 2.08
C GLU A 118 -2.93 -5.81 1.40
N ASP A 119 -3.66 -6.33 0.41
CA ASP A 119 -3.29 -7.55 -0.32
C ASP A 119 -2.02 -7.37 -1.17
N LEU A 120 -1.83 -6.20 -1.79
CA LEU A 120 -0.63 -5.87 -2.55
C LEU A 120 0.61 -5.94 -1.66
N ASP A 121 0.57 -5.33 -0.48
CA ASP A 121 1.68 -5.43 0.48
C ASP A 121 1.89 -6.90 0.91
N ALA A 122 0.81 -7.67 1.13
CA ALA A 122 0.90 -9.08 1.57
C ALA A 122 1.57 -9.97 0.50
N LEU A 123 1.24 -9.73 -0.77
CA LEU A 123 1.86 -10.41 -1.90
C LEU A 123 3.33 -9.99 -2.04
N ALA A 124 3.66 -8.71 -1.92
CA ALA A 124 5.05 -8.24 -1.92
C ALA A 124 5.87 -8.82 -0.76
N GLY A 125 5.27 -8.92 0.44
CA GLY A 125 5.84 -9.63 1.58
C GLY A 125 6.07 -11.12 1.34
N THR A 126 5.27 -11.74 0.45
CA THR A 126 5.47 -13.14 0.03
C THR A 126 6.60 -13.28 -0.96
N ILE A 127 6.63 -12.42 -1.98
CA ILE A 127 7.66 -12.42 -3.02
C ILE A 127 9.04 -12.11 -2.41
N SER A 128 9.10 -11.18 -1.46
CA SER A 128 10.33 -10.84 -0.73
C SER A 128 10.91 -12.05 0.01
N VAL A 129 10.08 -12.77 0.78
CA VAL A 129 10.50 -13.98 1.49
C VAL A 129 10.99 -15.03 0.49
N LYS A 130 10.23 -15.29 -0.58
CA LYS A 130 10.58 -16.27 -1.62
C LYS A 130 11.94 -15.96 -2.27
N HIS A 131 12.22 -14.67 -2.51
CA HIS A 131 13.51 -14.23 -3.05
C HIS A 131 14.65 -14.36 -2.03
N CYS A 132 14.43 -13.96 -0.79
CA CYS A 132 15.47 -13.93 0.24
C CYS A 132 15.77 -15.29 0.87
N SER A 133 14.84 -16.25 0.87
CA SER A 133 15.09 -17.59 1.41
C SER A 133 16.14 -18.36 0.61
N ASP A 134 16.94 -19.16 1.28
CA ASP A 134 17.83 -20.17 0.71
C ASP A 134 17.26 -21.58 0.90
N ASP A 135 17.99 -22.58 0.40
CA ASP A 135 17.60 -23.99 0.52
C ASP A 135 18.02 -24.59 1.88
N ASP A 136 18.88 -23.92 2.64
CA ASP A 136 19.34 -24.37 3.94
C ASP A 136 18.30 -24.08 5.04
N SER A 137 17.73 -25.15 5.59
CA SER A 137 16.77 -25.07 6.70
C SER A 137 17.34 -24.56 8.02
N MET A 138 18.68 -24.52 8.15
CA MET A 138 19.38 -24.05 9.34
C MET A 138 19.75 -22.56 9.27
N THR A 139 19.54 -21.90 8.12
CA THR A 139 19.83 -20.47 7.96
C THR A 139 18.85 -19.63 8.76
N ARG A 140 19.39 -18.64 9.47
CA ARG A 140 18.59 -17.65 10.18
C ARG A 140 17.74 -16.86 9.21
N PRO A 141 16.43 -16.72 9.46
CA PRO A 141 15.58 -15.94 8.57
C PRO A 141 15.81 -14.44 8.70
N LEU A 142 15.63 -13.74 7.59
CA LEU A 142 15.64 -12.29 7.53
C LEU A 142 14.30 -11.73 7.97
N LEU A 143 14.33 -10.62 8.70
CA LEU A 143 13.17 -9.78 8.94
C LEU A 143 12.98 -8.89 7.71
N LEU A 144 11.90 -9.14 6.98
CA LEU A 144 11.55 -8.40 5.78
C LEU A 144 10.42 -7.45 6.12
N VAL A 145 10.69 -6.16 5.95
CA VAL A 145 9.72 -5.10 6.24
C VAL A 145 9.56 -4.19 5.03
N THR A 146 8.33 -3.76 4.79
CA THR A 146 8.01 -2.73 3.80
C THR A 146 8.69 -1.44 4.24
N ALA A 147 9.57 -0.91 3.39
CA ALA A 147 10.29 0.34 3.65
C ALA A 147 9.61 1.51 2.95
N SER A 148 9.17 1.30 1.72
CA SER A 148 8.40 2.30 0.99
C SER A 148 7.57 1.67 -0.11
N VAL A 149 6.59 2.40 -0.59
CA VAL A 149 5.73 2.05 -1.71
C VAL A 149 5.74 3.23 -2.68
N ASP A 150 6.12 3.00 -3.93
CA ASP A 150 6.06 4.04 -4.96
C ASP A 150 4.60 4.46 -5.19
N LYS A 151 4.40 5.62 -5.82
CA LYS A 151 3.07 6.10 -6.22
C LYS A 151 2.27 4.99 -6.92
N ILE A 152 1.05 4.75 -6.45
CA ILE A 152 0.11 3.81 -7.02
C ILE A 152 -1.05 4.60 -7.62
N ALA A 153 -1.26 4.47 -8.93
CA ALA A 153 -2.35 5.12 -9.63
C ALA A 153 -3.21 4.09 -10.38
N LEU A 154 -4.54 4.28 -10.33
CA LEU A 154 -5.47 3.52 -11.15
C LEU A 154 -5.42 4.03 -12.59
N LYS A 155 -5.19 3.12 -13.53
CA LYS A 155 -5.28 3.38 -14.97
C LYS A 155 -6.71 3.25 -15.47
N LYS A 156 -7.47 2.30 -14.90
CA LYS A 156 -8.85 1.96 -15.24
C LYS A 156 -9.61 1.61 -13.95
N SER A 157 -10.93 1.78 -13.95
CA SER A 157 -11.76 1.30 -12.84
C SER A 157 -11.69 -0.23 -12.74
N ILE A 158 -11.79 -0.76 -11.52
CA ILE A 158 -11.78 -2.20 -11.26
C ILE A 158 -13.20 -2.63 -10.94
N SER A 159 -13.74 -3.56 -11.73
CA SER A 159 -15.07 -4.10 -11.51
C SER A 159 -15.03 -5.28 -10.53
N VAL A 160 -16.00 -5.35 -9.62
CA VAL A 160 -16.22 -6.53 -8.77
C VAL A 160 -16.86 -7.70 -9.53
N ASP A 161 -17.32 -7.52 -10.76
CA ASP A 161 -18.01 -8.57 -11.53
C ASP A 161 -17.07 -9.38 -12.43
N ILE A 162 -15.82 -8.94 -12.55
CA ILE A 162 -14.80 -9.54 -13.42
C ILE A 162 -13.65 -10.06 -12.56
N ASP A 163 -13.17 -11.26 -12.87
CA ASP A 163 -12.03 -11.85 -12.17
C ASP A 163 -10.82 -10.93 -12.20
N LEU A 164 -10.15 -10.82 -11.06
CA LEU A 164 -8.97 -9.99 -10.88
C LEU A 164 -7.75 -10.89 -10.71
N LYS A 165 -6.62 -10.52 -11.31
CA LYS A 165 -5.36 -11.24 -11.13
C LYS A 165 -4.28 -10.26 -10.72
N ILE A 166 -3.51 -10.59 -9.68
CA ILE A 166 -2.31 -9.83 -9.34
C ILE A 166 -1.10 -10.71 -9.58
N VAL A 167 -0.12 -10.18 -10.29
CA VAL A 167 1.15 -10.86 -10.56
C VAL A 167 2.29 -9.97 -10.12
N GLY A 168 3.27 -10.55 -9.44
CA GLY A 168 4.43 -9.80 -9.00
C GLY A 168 5.73 -10.58 -9.06
N ALA A 169 6.84 -9.85 -9.15
CA ALA A 169 8.19 -10.41 -9.08
C ALA A 169 9.20 -9.35 -8.61
N VAL A 170 10.36 -9.80 -8.10
CA VAL A 170 11.50 -8.91 -7.83
C VAL A 170 12.08 -8.42 -9.15
N ILE A 171 12.16 -7.10 -9.30
CA ILE A 171 12.69 -6.41 -10.48
C ILE A 171 14.07 -5.80 -10.23
N TRP A 172 14.44 -5.54 -8.97
CA TRP A 172 15.76 -5.00 -8.63
C TRP A 172 16.17 -5.36 -7.21
N VAL A 173 17.48 -5.45 -6.99
CA VAL A 173 18.09 -5.79 -5.71
C VAL A 173 19.28 -4.86 -5.44
N GLY A 174 19.30 -4.28 -4.24
CA GLY A 174 20.43 -3.55 -3.68
C GLY A 174 21.24 -4.41 -2.69
N ARG A 175 21.91 -3.78 -1.73
CA ARG A 175 22.64 -4.53 -0.68
C ARG A 175 21.69 -5.27 0.25
N SER A 176 20.72 -4.54 0.82
CA SER A 176 19.77 -5.03 1.82
C SER A 176 18.33 -4.64 1.49
N SER A 177 18.09 -4.24 0.24
CA SER A 177 16.82 -3.73 -0.24
C SER A 177 16.45 -4.46 -1.51
N ILE A 178 15.16 -4.72 -1.70
CA ILE A 178 14.62 -5.34 -2.90
C ILE A 178 13.43 -4.52 -3.39
N GLU A 179 13.30 -4.37 -4.70
CA GLU A 179 12.17 -3.69 -5.34
C GLU A 179 11.35 -4.74 -6.08
N ILE A 180 10.06 -4.78 -5.76
CA ILE A 180 9.07 -5.74 -6.24
C ILE A 180 8.03 -4.95 -7.02
N GLN A 181 7.81 -5.32 -8.28
CA GLN A 181 6.72 -4.77 -9.07
C GLN A 181 5.55 -5.73 -9.04
N LEU A 182 4.36 -5.19 -8.80
CA LEU A 182 3.07 -5.85 -8.86
C LEU A 182 2.24 -5.23 -9.99
N GLU A 183 1.60 -6.08 -10.77
CA GLU A 183 0.64 -5.70 -11.81
C GLU A 183 -0.71 -6.31 -11.44
N VAL A 184 -1.71 -5.45 -11.30
CA VAL A 184 -3.12 -5.84 -11.18
C VAL A 184 -3.70 -5.85 -12.58
N ILE A 185 -4.27 -6.99 -12.94
CA ILE A 185 -4.72 -7.32 -14.28
C ILE A 185 -6.20 -7.69 -14.19
N GLN A 186 -7.02 -7.04 -14.99
CA GLN A 186 -8.42 -7.38 -15.19
C GLN A 186 -8.70 -7.34 -16.70
N SER A 187 -8.91 -8.52 -17.30
CA SER A 187 -9.20 -8.61 -18.72
C SER A 187 -10.69 -8.40 -18.97
N THR A 188 -11.05 -7.34 -19.70
CA THR A 188 -12.35 -7.23 -20.33
C THR A 188 -12.38 -8.12 -21.59
N LYS A 189 -13.53 -8.74 -21.89
CA LYS A 189 -13.69 -9.75 -22.96
C LYS A 189 -13.39 -9.27 -24.38
N GLU A 190 -12.96 -8.02 -24.59
CA GLU A 190 -12.89 -7.38 -25.91
C GLU A 190 -11.47 -7.07 -26.42
N VAL A 191 -10.39 -7.34 -25.67
CA VAL A 191 -9.03 -6.95 -26.11
C VAL A 191 -8.01 -8.09 -25.93
N SER A 192 -7.35 -8.45 -27.02
CA SER A 192 -6.33 -9.52 -27.09
C SER A 192 -4.96 -9.13 -26.51
N ASP A 193 -4.76 -7.85 -26.17
CA ASP A 193 -3.49 -7.34 -25.66
C ASP A 193 -3.43 -7.33 -24.13
N THR A 194 -2.48 -8.09 -23.58
CA THR A 194 -2.28 -8.22 -22.12
C THR A 194 -1.83 -6.93 -21.44
N SER A 195 -1.18 -6.01 -22.15
CA SER A 195 -0.73 -4.72 -21.62
C SER A 195 -1.89 -3.79 -21.27
N ASP A 196 -2.98 -3.81 -22.06
CA ASP A 196 -4.14 -2.95 -21.87
C ASP A 196 -5.07 -3.45 -20.74
N SER A 197 -4.88 -4.70 -20.30
CA SER A 197 -5.60 -5.26 -19.15
C SER A 197 -5.00 -4.88 -17.78
N VAL A 198 -3.85 -4.20 -17.74
CA VAL A 198 -3.22 -3.75 -16.49
C VAL A 198 -3.97 -2.52 -15.96
N VAL A 199 -4.73 -2.70 -14.88
CA VAL A 199 -5.53 -1.64 -14.25
C VAL A 199 -4.73 -0.83 -13.24
N LEU A 200 -3.69 -1.43 -12.65
CA LEU A 200 -2.85 -0.80 -11.63
C LEU A 200 -1.46 -1.44 -11.63
N THR A 201 -0.42 -0.62 -11.44
CA THR A 201 0.95 -1.08 -11.22
C THR A 201 1.45 -0.48 -9.91
N ALA A 202 2.09 -1.27 -9.08
CA ALA A 202 2.64 -0.84 -7.80
C ALA A 202 4.07 -1.37 -7.61
N ASN A 203 4.99 -0.51 -7.17
CA ASN A 203 6.34 -0.94 -6.80
C ASN A 203 6.50 -0.85 -5.28
N PHE A 204 6.87 -1.97 -4.66
CA PHE A 204 7.14 -2.07 -3.24
C PHE A 204 8.63 -2.23 -3.01
N ILE A 205 9.17 -1.47 -2.05
CA ILE A 205 10.55 -1.62 -1.62
C ILE A 205 10.56 -2.25 -0.24
N PHE A 206 11.14 -3.43 -0.16
CA PHE A 206 11.35 -4.14 1.10
C PHE A 206 12.81 -4.01 1.52
N VAL A 207 13.05 -3.95 2.83
CA VAL A 207 14.39 -4.03 3.41
C VAL A 207 14.54 -5.26 4.26
N ALA A 208 15.68 -5.92 4.12
CA ALA A 208 16.07 -7.08 4.90
C ALA A 208 16.90 -6.66 6.11
N ARG A 209 16.50 -7.14 7.28
CA ARG A 209 17.23 -6.99 8.54
C ARG A 209 17.53 -8.35 9.12
N ASP A 210 18.66 -8.48 9.79
CA ASP A 210 19.01 -9.68 10.53
C ASP A 210 18.09 -9.80 11.75
N SER A 211 17.49 -10.97 11.95
CA SER A 211 16.47 -11.18 12.98
C SER A 211 16.99 -11.15 14.42
N LYS A 212 18.30 -11.30 14.64
CA LYS A 212 18.91 -11.24 15.97
C LYS A 212 19.42 -9.84 16.31
N THR A 213 20.05 -9.17 15.35
CA THR A 213 20.74 -7.89 15.55
C THR A 213 19.91 -6.68 15.13
N GLY A 214 18.87 -6.87 14.32
CA GLY A 214 18.05 -5.80 13.74
C GLY A 214 18.77 -4.93 12.70
N LYS A 215 20.04 -5.24 12.38
CA LYS A 215 20.85 -4.49 11.40
C LYS A 215 20.52 -4.92 9.97
N ALA A 216 20.83 -4.06 9.00
CA ALA A 216 20.66 -4.36 7.58
C ALA A 216 21.42 -5.65 7.20
N ALA A 217 20.73 -6.58 6.57
CA ALA A 217 21.27 -7.87 6.13
C ALA A 217 21.35 -7.96 4.61
N PRO A 218 22.39 -8.61 4.06
CA PRO A 218 22.49 -8.79 2.62
C PRO A 218 21.37 -9.69 2.07
N VAL A 219 20.97 -9.46 0.83
CA VAL A 219 19.94 -10.25 0.14
C VAL A 219 20.50 -10.95 -1.11
N ASN A 220 19.85 -12.04 -1.53
CA ASN A 220 20.21 -12.78 -2.74
C ASN A 220 20.23 -11.87 -3.97
N ARG A 221 21.21 -12.06 -4.85
CA ARG A 221 21.40 -11.29 -6.08
C ARG A 221 20.29 -11.59 -7.09
N LEU A 222 20.01 -10.65 -7.98
CA LEU A 222 19.05 -10.82 -9.08
C LEU A 222 19.78 -10.87 -10.43
N SER A 223 19.40 -11.83 -11.26
CA SER A 223 19.85 -11.95 -12.65
C SER A 223 18.62 -11.89 -13.59
N PRO A 224 18.31 -10.70 -14.14
CA PRO A 224 17.28 -10.54 -15.17
C PRO A 224 17.62 -11.35 -16.42
N GLN A 225 16.67 -12.13 -16.94
CA GLN A 225 16.90 -13.01 -18.09
C GLN A 225 16.33 -12.41 -19.37
N THR A 226 15.07 -11.97 -19.32
CA THR A 226 14.34 -11.43 -20.48
C THR A 226 14.66 -9.94 -20.71
N GLU A 227 14.42 -9.44 -21.92
CA GLU A 227 14.58 -8.01 -22.25
C GLU A 227 13.71 -7.11 -21.35
N ARG A 228 12.46 -7.52 -21.11
CA ARG A 228 11.55 -6.81 -20.20
C ARG A 228 12.11 -6.77 -18.76
N GLU A 229 12.63 -7.88 -18.26
CA GLU A 229 13.25 -7.92 -16.92
C GLU A 229 14.49 -7.04 -16.84
N LYS A 230 15.34 -7.01 -17.88
CA LYS A 230 16.53 -6.15 -17.95
C LYS A 230 16.15 -4.67 -17.94
N SER A 231 15.18 -4.28 -18.76
CA SER A 231 14.64 -2.92 -18.79
C SER A 231 14.07 -2.51 -17.43
N LEU A 232 13.24 -3.35 -16.80
CA LEU A 232 12.71 -3.08 -15.46
C LEU A 232 13.82 -2.94 -14.40
N PHE A 233 14.88 -3.74 -14.50
CA PHE A 233 16.03 -3.66 -13.60
C PHE A 233 16.78 -2.34 -13.74
N GLU A 234 17.05 -1.89 -14.96
CA GLU A 234 17.74 -0.62 -15.24
C GLU A 234 16.92 0.58 -14.76
N GLU A 235 15.62 0.58 -15.01
CA GLU A 235 14.71 1.62 -14.55
C GLU A 235 14.65 1.70 -13.01
N ALA A 236 14.55 0.55 -12.35
CA ALA A 236 14.58 0.47 -10.88
C ALA A 236 15.94 0.91 -10.32
N GLU A 237 17.04 0.57 -10.99
CA GLU A 237 18.37 1.02 -10.60
C GLU A 237 18.49 2.55 -10.70
N ALA A 238 17.97 3.15 -11.78
CA ALA A 238 17.92 4.59 -11.95
C ALA A 238 17.08 5.27 -10.84
N ARG A 239 15.90 4.72 -10.51
CA ARG A 239 15.07 5.17 -9.38
C ARG A 239 15.82 5.10 -8.05
N SER A 240 16.53 4.00 -7.81
CA SER A 240 17.33 3.79 -6.60
C SER A 240 18.48 4.79 -6.47
N LYS A 241 19.20 5.07 -7.57
CA LYS A 241 20.26 6.09 -7.63
C LYS A 241 19.70 7.48 -7.35
N LEU A 242 18.53 7.82 -7.90
CA LEU A 242 17.87 9.11 -7.67
C LEU A 242 17.44 9.29 -6.20
N ARG A 243 16.91 8.24 -5.57
CA ARG A 243 16.56 8.25 -4.14
C ARG A 243 17.77 8.56 -3.25
N LYS A 244 18.92 7.94 -3.50
CA LYS A 244 20.16 8.19 -2.74
C LYS A 244 20.66 9.62 -2.86
N ARG A 245 20.49 10.26 -4.02
CA ARG A 245 20.89 11.67 -4.23
C ARG A 245 19.98 12.64 -3.46
N LYS A 246 18.69 12.35 -3.34
CA LYS A 246 17.73 13.20 -2.59
C LYS A 246 18.00 13.26 -1.09
N THR A 247 18.61 12.23 -0.51
CA THR A 247 18.98 12.23 0.92
C THR A 247 20.07 13.26 1.26
N GLY A 248 20.69 13.88 0.25
CA GLY A 248 21.73 14.92 0.38
C GLY A 248 21.26 16.36 0.52
N GLY A 249 19.99 16.61 0.87
CA GLY A 249 19.47 17.88 1.39
C GLY A 249 19.61 19.10 0.48
N ASP A 250 18.58 19.41 -0.30
CA ASP A 250 18.43 20.73 -0.94
C ASP A 250 17.41 21.53 -0.12
N ARG A 251 17.89 22.23 0.93
CA ARG A 251 17.07 23.24 1.62
C ARG A 251 17.03 24.46 0.72
N ARG A 252 15.92 24.66 0.02
CA ARG A 252 15.70 25.90 -0.73
C ARG A 252 15.37 27.02 0.24
N GLU A 253 16.06 28.14 0.08
CA GLU A 253 15.66 29.42 0.66
C GLU A 253 14.46 29.97 -0.13
N LEU A 254 13.54 30.61 0.58
CA LEU A 254 12.29 31.13 0.03
C LEU A 254 12.60 32.18 -1.06
N ASP A 255 12.18 31.93 -2.30
CA ASP A 255 12.24 32.91 -3.39
C ASP A 255 11.03 33.86 -3.34
N ASN A 256 11.17 35.06 -3.91
CA ASN A 256 10.10 36.06 -3.99
C ASN A 256 8.84 35.52 -4.70
N GLY A 257 8.99 34.54 -5.60
CA GLY A 257 7.87 33.84 -6.23
C GLY A 257 7.05 32.96 -5.29
N GLU A 258 7.67 32.36 -4.26
CA GLU A 258 6.98 31.53 -3.27
C GLU A 258 6.13 32.37 -2.32
N VAL A 259 6.60 33.57 -1.95
CA VAL A 259 5.84 34.51 -1.12
C VAL A 259 4.53 34.91 -1.80
N ASN A 260 4.58 35.23 -3.10
CA ASN A 260 3.38 35.60 -3.86
C ASN A 260 2.36 34.43 -3.94
N ARG A 261 2.83 33.20 -4.15
CA ARG A 261 1.97 32.00 -4.15
C ARG A 261 1.35 31.76 -2.77
N LEU A 262 2.12 31.97 -1.71
CA LEU A 262 1.67 31.81 -0.33
C LEU A 262 0.59 32.84 0.03
N GLU A 263 0.79 34.10 -0.35
CA GLU A 263 -0.20 35.16 -0.15
C GLU A 263 -1.49 34.88 -0.92
N ALA A 264 -1.39 34.39 -2.17
CA ALA A 264 -2.55 34.02 -2.97
C ALA A 264 -3.38 32.90 -2.32
N LEU A 265 -2.73 31.86 -1.76
CA LEU A 265 -3.43 30.78 -1.05
C LEU A 265 -4.10 31.27 0.24
N LEU A 266 -3.46 32.20 0.97
CA LEU A 266 -3.97 32.72 2.23
C LEU A 266 -5.08 33.76 2.08
N ALA A 267 -5.20 34.39 0.90
CA ALA A 267 -6.11 35.52 0.70
C ALA A 267 -7.54 35.18 1.13
N GLU A 268 -8.10 34.09 0.62
CA GLU A 268 -9.46 33.67 0.95
C GLU A 268 -9.58 33.12 2.37
N GLY A 269 -8.58 32.35 2.84
CA GLY A 269 -8.56 31.84 4.21
C GLY A 269 -8.57 32.94 5.28
N ARG A 270 -7.87 34.06 5.02
CA ARG A 270 -7.89 35.25 5.89
C ARG A 270 -9.27 35.91 5.91
N VAL A 271 -9.94 36.02 4.76
CA VAL A 271 -11.30 36.56 4.69
C VAL A 271 -12.26 35.68 5.50
N ILE A 272 -12.17 34.34 5.39
CA ILE A 272 -13.01 33.44 6.20
C ILE A 272 -12.74 33.62 7.70
N CYS A 273 -11.48 33.74 8.11
CA CYS A 273 -11.10 33.88 9.51
C CYS A 273 -11.52 35.23 10.12
N ASP A 274 -11.28 36.34 9.41
CA ASP A 274 -11.43 37.69 9.96
C ASP A 274 -12.81 38.32 9.62
N MET A 275 -13.38 37.98 8.46
CA MET A 275 -14.60 38.56 7.92
C MET A 275 -15.53 37.48 7.33
N PRO A 276 -15.99 36.48 8.12
CA PRO A 276 -16.70 35.31 7.62
C PRO A 276 -18.00 35.63 6.86
N ALA A 277 -18.63 36.77 7.14
CA ALA A 277 -19.84 37.22 6.43
C ALA A 277 -19.57 37.64 4.96
N LEU A 278 -18.32 37.95 4.62
CA LEU A 278 -17.89 38.38 3.28
C LEU A 278 -17.17 37.29 2.47
N ALA A 279 -16.91 36.12 3.08
CA ALA A 279 -16.19 35.03 2.44
C ALA A 279 -17.00 34.34 1.34
N ASP A 280 -16.30 33.71 0.37
CA ASP A 280 -16.96 32.88 -0.62
C ASP A 280 -17.61 31.67 0.06
N ARG A 281 -18.92 31.49 -0.21
CA ARG A 281 -19.70 30.36 0.32
C ARG A 281 -19.23 29.01 -0.21
N ASN A 282 -18.48 29.01 -1.30
CA ASN A 282 -17.87 27.82 -1.87
C ASN A 282 -16.48 27.53 -1.30
N SER A 283 -15.98 28.31 -0.35
CA SER A 283 -14.70 28.05 0.32
C SER A 283 -14.91 27.43 1.70
N ILE A 284 -13.95 26.62 2.14
CA ILE A 284 -13.93 26.05 3.49
C ILE A 284 -12.49 25.96 4.00
N LEU A 285 -12.30 26.18 5.30
CA LEU A 285 -10.98 26.04 5.89
C LEU A 285 -10.57 24.57 5.95
N LEU A 286 -9.29 24.30 5.65
CA LEU A 286 -8.69 22.97 5.78
C LEU A 286 -9.02 22.31 7.13
N ARG A 287 -8.89 23.06 8.23
CA ARG A 287 -9.14 22.55 9.59
C ARG A 287 -10.57 22.05 9.82
N ASP A 288 -11.53 22.57 9.06
CA ASP A 288 -12.95 22.20 9.17
C ASP A 288 -13.29 20.95 8.35
N THR A 289 -12.33 20.40 7.60
CA THR A 289 -12.47 19.13 6.86
C THR A 289 -11.92 17.92 7.61
N ARG A 290 -11.48 18.10 8.86
CA ARG A 290 -10.72 17.10 9.60
C ARG A 290 -11.60 15.95 10.10
N LEU A 291 -11.10 14.72 9.96
CA LEU A 291 -11.63 13.54 10.65
C LEU A 291 -10.50 12.82 11.39
N GLU A 292 -10.85 12.07 12.43
CA GLU A 292 -9.89 11.27 13.19
C GLU A 292 -10.45 9.86 13.43
N ASN A 293 -9.55 8.87 13.46
CA ASN A 293 -9.87 7.51 13.87
C ASN A 293 -8.74 6.96 14.73
N ALA A 294 -9.07 6.17 15.75
CA ALA A 294 -8.10 5.67 16.70
C ALA A 294 -8.37 4.21 17.05
N LEU A 295 -7.31 3.41 17.18
CA LEU A 295 -7.42 2.00 17.50
C LEU A 295 -6.19 1.48 18.23
N ILE A 296 -6.38 0.44 19.03
CA ILE A 296 -5.27 -0.34 19.60
C ILE A 296 -4.87 -1.42 18.60
N CYS A 297 -3.58 -1.50 18.32
CA CYS A 297 -3.01 -2.50 17.43
C CYS A 297 -3.10 -3.91 18.04
N GLN A 298 -3.95 -4.75 17.47
CA GLN A 298 -4.26 -6.08 18.01
C GLN A 298 -3.32 -7.17 17.47
N PRO A 299 -3.10 -8.29 18.19
CA PRO A 299 -2.27 -9.40 17.71
C PRO A 299 -2.69 -9.97 16.36
N GLN A 300 -3.97 -9.87 15.99
CA GLN A 300 -4.51 -10.33 14.72
C GLN A 300 -4.03 -9.48 13.53
N GLN A 301 -3.48 -8.29 13.78
CA GLN A 301 -3.02 -7.33 12.75
C GLN A 301 -1.51 -7.43 12.51
N ARG A 302 -0.83 -8.39 13.17
CA ARG A 302 0.62 -8.55 13.09
C ARG A 302 1.02 -9.37 11.87
N ASN A 303 2.09 -8.95 11.25
CA ASN A 303 2.83 -9.70 10.27
C ASN A 303 3.56 -10.88 10.92
N ILE A 304 4.26 -11.62 10.07
CA ILE A 304 5.01 -12.84 10.40
C ILE A 304 6.13 -12.60 11.43
N HIS A 305 6.54 -11.34 11.59
CA HIS A 305 7.59 -10.90 12.49
C HIS A 305 7.04 -10.24 13.76
N GLY A 306 5.72 -10.31 13.99
CA GLY A 306 5.06 -9.77 15.17
C GLY A 306 4.84 -8.26 15.16
N ARG A 307 5.06 -7.58 14.03
CA ARG A 307 4.83 -6.13 13.87
C ARG A 307 3.58 -5.85 13.06
N ILE A 308 3.01 -4.66 13.18
CA ILE A 308 1.89 -4.25 12.35
C ILE A 308 2.31 -4.12 10.89
N PHE A 309 1.45 -4.64 10.03
CA PHE A 309 1.70 -4.77 8.61
C PHE A 309 1.57 -3.42 7.88
N GLY A 310 2.42 -3.16 6.88
CA GLY A 310 2.36 -1.92 6.10
C GLY A 310 1.02 -1.78 5.37
N GLY A 311 0.54 -2.89 4.81
CA GLY A 311 -0.78 -3.02 4.20
C GLY A 311 -1.93 -2.68 5.14
N PHE A 312 -1.82 -3.01 6.43
CA PHE A 312 -2.84 -2.65 7.41
C PHE A 312 -2.90 -1.13 7.64
N LEU A 313 -1.74 -0.46 7.71
CA LEU A 313 -1.68 1.00 7.81
C LEU A 313 -2.27 1.66 6.56
N MET A 314 -1.95 1.16 5.36
CA MET A 314 -2.52 1.66 4.11
C MET A 314 -4.04 1.47 4.04
N LEU A 315 -4.56 0.30 4.44
CA LEU A 315 -5.99 0.05 4.53
C LEU A 315 -6.69 1.07 5.44
N ARG A 316 -6.18 1.26 6.66
CA ARG A 316 -6.81 2.18 7.63
C ARG A 316 -6.70 3.63 7.22
N ALA A 317 -5.57 4.03 6.65
CA ALA A 317 -5.40 5.36 6.09
C ALA A 317 -6.36 5.60 4.92
N PHE A 318 -6.51 4.63 4.02
CA PHE A 318 -7.45 4.72 2.91
C PHE A 318 -8.91 4.83 3.38
N GLU A 319 -9.35 4.00 4.34
CA GLU A 319 -10.72 4.04 4.88
C GLU A 319 -11.05 5.42 5.48
N LEU A 320 -10.10 6.01 6.22
CA LEU A 320 -10.26 7.36 6.77
C LEU A 320 -10.22 8.43 5.67
N ALA A 321 -9.33 8.31 4.69
CA ALA A 321 -9.24 9.25 3.57
C ALA A 321 -10.53 9.25 2.74
N PHE A 322 -11.05 8.08 2.43
CA PHE A 322 -12.32 7.92 1.72
C PHE A 322 -13.48 8.54 2.50
N SER A 323 -13.55 8.29 3.81
CA SER A 323 -14.58 8.89 4.68
C SER A 323 -14.49 10.41 4.70
N THR A 324 -13.26 10.95 4.69
CA THR A 324 -13.00 12.39 4.64
C THR A 324 -13.43 12.98 3.31
N ALA A 325 -13.07 12.34 2.20
CA ALA A 325 -13.51 12.73 0.87
C ALA A 325 -15.03 12.74 0.78
N TYR A 326 -15.68 11.70 1.31
CA TYR A 326 -17.11 11.54 1.22
C TYR A 326 -17.85 12.60 2.06
N ALA A 327 -17.43 12.80 3.31
CA ALA A 327 -17.99 13.83 4.19
C ALA A 327 -17.79 15.25 3.62
N PHE A 328 -16.64 15.50 2.99
CA PHE A 328 -16.33 16.79 2.38
C PHE A 328 -17.12 17.04 1.09
N ALA A 329 -17.14 16.06 0.18
CA ALA A 329 -17.74 16.22 -1.14
C ALA A 329 -19.26 16.10 -1.12
N GLY A 330 -19.83 15.38 -0.16
CA GLY A 330 -21.25 15.00 -0.15
C GLY A 330 -21.64 14.06 -1.29
N LEU A 331 -20.66 13.53 -2.02
CA LEU A 331 -20.80 12.68 -3.20
C LEU A 331 -19.84 11.49 -3.08
N MET A 332 -20.18 10.38 -3.72
CA MET A 332 -19.36 9.17 -3.70
C MET A 332 -17.96 9.46 -4.28
N PRO A 333 -16.89 9.31 -3.48
CA PRO A 333 -15.52 9.51 -3.96
C PRO A 333 -15.07 8.36 -4.86
N CYS A 334 -14.36 8.70 -5.92
CA CYS A 334 -13.65 7.77 -6.79
C CYS A 334 -12.15 7.90 -6.51
N PHE A 335 -11.50 6.81 -6.11
CA PHE A 335 -10.06 6.80 -5.90
C PHE A 335 -9.31 6.95 -7.23
N LEU A 336 -8.24 7.76 -7.25
CA LEU A 336 -7.36 7.89 -8.42
C LEU A 336 -5.96 7.38 -8.11
N GLU A 337 -5.37 7.84 -7.01
CA GLU A 337 -3.99 7.53 -6.68
C GLU A 337 -3.69 7.69 -5.18
N VAL A 338 -2.70 6.94 -4.73
CA VAL A 338 -1.98 7.18 -3.48
C VAL A 338 -0.53 7.49 -3.86
N ASP A 339 0.00 8.56 -3.28
CA ASP A 339 1.38 8.99 -3.51
C ASP A 339 2.41 8.01 -2.93
N HIS A 340 3.69 8.29 -3.18
CA HIS A 340 4.79 7.58 -2.54
C HIS A 340 4.65 7.59 -1.01
N VAL A 341 4.73 6.42 -0.38
CA VAL A 341 4.63 6.23 1.07
C VAL A 341 5.96 5.70 1.61
N ASP A 342 6.52 6.38 2.61
CA ASP A 342 7.67 5.88 3.38
C ASP A 342 7.22 5.31 4.74
N PHE A 343 7.68 4.09 5.03
CA PHE A 343 7.49 3.42 6.33
C PHE A 343 8.71 3.63 7.20
N LEU A 344 8.82 4.83 7.76
CA LEU A 344 9.99 5.28 8.51
C LEU A 344 10.10 4.60 9.87
N ARG A 345 8.96 4.35 10.53
CA ARG A 345 8.91 3.78 11.88
C ARG A 345 8.06 2.51 11.91
N PRO A 346 8.50 1.46 12.61
CA PRO A 346 7.66 0.30 12.84
C PRO A 346 6.52 0.65 13.78
N VAL A 347 5.38 0.00 13.57
CA VAL A 347 4.24 -0.02 14.49
C VAL A 347 4.15 -1.43 15.06
N ASP A 348 4.03 -1.56 16.36
CA ASP A 348 4.03 -2.84 17.06
C ASP A 348 2.63 -3.19 17.61
N VAL A 349 2.42 -4.48 17.89
CA VAL A 349 1.20 -4.91 18.59
C VAL A 349 1.15 -4.25 19.97
N GLY A 350 -0.02 -3.71 20.32
CA GLY A 350 -0.24 -2.95 21.54
C GLY A 350 -0.05 -1.44 21.39
N ASP A 351 0.57 -0.96 20.30
CA ASP A 351 0.66 0.49 20.06
C ASP A 351 -0.75 1.10 19.91
N PHE A 352 -0.95 2.30 20.48
CA PHE A 352 -2.16 3.08 20.29
C PHE A 352 -2.01 3.97 19.05
N LEU A 353 -2.69 3.59 17.98
CA LEU A 353 -2.57 4.21 16.67
C LEU A 353 -3.71 5.20 16.44
N ARG A 354 -3.35 6.45 16.15
CA ARG A 354 -4.30 7.55 15.88
C ARG A 354 -4.06 8.10 14.48
N PHE A 355 -5.05 7.96 13.61
CA PHE A 355 -5.07 8.56 12.29
C PHE A 355 -5.81 9.88 12.32
N LYS A 356 -5.26 10.89 11.66
CA LYS A 356 -5.89 12.19 11.44
C LYS A 356 -5.89 12.47 9.96
N SER A 357 -7.01 12.86 9.41
CA SER A 357 -7.14 13.21 8.01
C SER A 357 -7.68 14.61 7.81
N CYS A 358 -7.37 15.22 6.68
CA CYS A 358 -8.02 16.43 6.19
C CYS A 358 -7.94 16.47 4.66
N VAL A 359 -8.87 17.21 4.05
CA VAL A 359 -8.66 17.66 2.67
C VAL A 359 -7.60 18.75 2.72
N LEU A 360 -6.45 18.50 2.10
CA LEU A 360 -5.32 19.42 2.13
C LEU A 360 -5.54 20.57 1.15
N TYR A 361 -5.96 20.26 -0.07
CA TYR A 361 -6.35 21.23 -1.09
C TYR A 361 -7.20 20.55 -2.18
N THR A 362 -7.85 21.38 -2.99
CA THR A 362 -8.68 20.96 -4.13
C THR A 362 -8.14 21.54 -5.43
N GLU A 363 -8.17 20.77 -6.51
CA GLU A 363 -7.83 21.23 -7.87
C GLU A 363 -9.15 21.27 -8.66
N LEU A 364 -9.59 22.49 -9.02
CA LEU A 364 -10.91 22.77 -9.57
C LEU A 364 -10.85 23.26 -11.03
N GLU A 365 -9.67 23.21 -11.65
CA GLU A 365 -9.41 23.69 -13.01
C GLU A 365 -10.18 22.89 -14.06
N ASN A 366 -10.41 21.60 -13.79
CA ASN A 366 -11.26 20.73 -14.60
C ASN A 366 -12.60 20.50 -13.89
N PRO A 367 -13.69 21.19 -14.28
CA PRO A 367 -15.00 21.02 -13.65
C PRO A 367 -15.58 19.61 -13.79
N ASP A 368 -15.16 18.87 -14.81
CA ASP A 368 -15.63 17.51 -15.06
C ASP A 368 -14.94 16.47 -14.17
N GLN A 369 -13.79 16.81 -13.61
CA GLN A 369 -12.99 15.93 -12.75
C GLN A 369 -12.25 16.74 -11.68
N PRO A 370 -12.96 17.31 -10.69
CA PRO A 370 -12.33 18.02 -9.60
C PRO A 370 -11.51 17.05 -8.74
N LEU A 371 -10.28 17.42 -8.39
CA LEU A 371 -9.41 16.59 -7.57
C LEU A 371 -9.46 17.02 -6.11
N ILE A 372 -9.60 16.04 -5.23
CA ILE A 372 -9.65 16.21 -3.78
C ILE A 372 -8.40 15.52 -3.23
N ASN A 373 -7.42 16.32 -2.81
CA ASN A 373 -6.16 15.83 -2.27
C ASN A 373 -6.26 15.75 -0.75
N ILE A 374 -6.13 14.54 -0.21
CA ILE A 374 -6.33 14.24 1.20
C ILE A 374 -5.03 13.79 1.83
N GLU A 375 -4.68 14.39 2.95
CA GLU A 375 -3.61 13.93 3.81
C GLU A 375 -4.18 13.05 4.93
N VAL A 376 -3.48 11.97 5.25
CA VAL A 376 -3.73 11.17 6.46
C VAL A 376 -2.42 10.95 7.21
N VAL A 377 -2.36 11.41 8.46
CA VAL A 377 -1.20 11.26 9.34
C VAL A 377 -1.48 10.23 10.43
N ALA A 378 -0.69 9.17 10.47
CA ALA A 378 -0.75 8.13 11.49
C ALA A 378 0.24 8.41 12.61
N HIS A 379 -0.26 8.50 13.84
CA HIS A 379 0.52 8.72 15.05
C HIS A 379 0.51 7.48 15.94
N VAL A 380 1.69 7.04 16.38
CA VAL A 380 1.82 6.08 17.48
C VAL A 380 1.90 6.89 18.77
N THR A 381 0.96 6.63 19.67
CA THR A 381 0.84 7.33 20.95
C THR A 381 1.08 6.36 22.09
N ARG A 382 1.87 6.74 23.08
CA ARG A 382 2.14 5.92 24.26
C ARG A 382 1.92 6.75 25.52
N PRO A 383 0.68 6.75 26.06
CA PRO A 383 0.31 7.59 27.20
C PRO A 383 1.20 7.42 28.43
N GLU A 384 1.61 6.20 28.72
CA GLU A 384 2.49 5.84 29.85
C GLU A 384 3.86 6.51 29.74
N PHE A 385 4.36 6.67 28.52
CA PHE A 385 5.62 7.32 28.22
C PHE A 385 5.46 8.80 27.85
N ARG A 386 4.23 9.33 27.85
CA ARG A 386 3.87 10.69 27.43
C ARG A 386 4.45 11.06 26.06
N SER A 387 4.49 10.09 25.15
CA SER A 387 5.02 10.29 23.79
C SER A 387 3.94 10.13 22.73
N SER A 388 4.08 10.91 21.65
CA SER A 388 3.23 10.83 20.46
C SER A 388 4.09 11.16 19.26
N GLU A 389 4.15 10.23 18.33
CA GLU A 389 5.12 10.26 17.24
C GLU A 389 4.44 9.94 15.91
N VAL A 390 4.76 10.69 14.86
CA VAL A 390 4.32 10.35 13.51
C VAL A 390 5.02 9.07 13.09
N SER A 391 4.22 8.09 12.68
CA SER A 391 4.70 6.84 12.08
C SER A 391 4.76 6.96 10.57
N ASN A 392 3.66 7.45 9.97
CA ASN A 392 3.46 7.51 8.54
C ASN A 392 2.56 8.68 8.16
N THR A 393 2.79 9.22 6.97
CA THR A 393 1.88 10.15 6.31
C THR A 393 1.53 9.58 4.94
N PHE A 394 0.24 9.63 4.60
CA PHE A 394 -0.32 9.15 3.34
C PHE A 394 -0.99 10.31 2.63
N TYR A 395 -0.84 10.38 1.31
CA TYR A 395 -1.59 11.33 0.50
C TYR A 395 -2.38 10.58 -0.55
N PHE A 396 -3.68 10.83 -0.57
CA PHE A 396 -4.61 10.20 -1.50
C PHE A 396 -5.25 11.28 -2.37
N THR A 397 -5.44 10.98 -3.64
CA THR A 397 -6.20 11.83 -4.56
C THR A 397 -7.49 11.10 -4.94
N PHE A 398 -8.61 11.78 -4.73
CA PHE A 398 -9.94 11.34 -5.15
C PHE A 398 -10.52 12.31 -6.17
N THR A 399 -11.49 11.84 -6.95
CA THR A 399 -12.42 12.68 -7.72
C THR A 399 -13.85 12.30 -7.35
N VAL A 400 -14.83 13.03 -7.88
CA VAL A 400 -16.24 12.62 -7.88
C VAL A 400 -16.73 12.45 -9.32
N SER A 401 -17.72 11.57 -9.53
CA SER A 401 -18.25 11.30 -10.88
C SER A 401 -19.19 12.41 -11.37
N LYS A 402 -19.02 12.85 -12.62
CA LYS A 402 -19.87 13.84 -13.32
C LYS A 402 -21.34 13.44 -13.39
N ALA A 403 -21.65 12.14 -13.46
CA ALA A 403 -23.03 11.67 -13.50
C ALA A 403 -23.81 11.97 -12.20
N VAL A 404 -23.08 12.15 -11.09
CA VAL A 404 -23.67 12.41 -9.77
C VAL A 404 -23.65 13.90 -9.44
N THR A 405 -22.81 14.71 -10.11
CA THR A 405 -22.64 16.10 -9.72
C THR A 405 -23.88 16.95 -9.99
N ASN A 406 -24.72 16.74 -11.01
CA ASN A 406 -26.00 17.48 -11.20
C ASN A 406 -25.93 19.02 -10.88
N GLY A 407 -24.79 19.67 -11.11
CA GLY A 407 -24.54 21.08 -10.76
C GLY A 407 -23.92 21.36 -9.37
N PHE A 408 -23.69 20.36 -8.53
CA PHE A 408 -22.88 20.43 -7.31
C PHE A 408 -21.43 20.74 -7.64
N ARG A 409 -20.94 21.83 -7.07
CA ARG A 409 -19.52 22.22 -7.11
C ARG A 409 -18.85 21.76 -5.83
N ILE A 410 -17.69 21.13 -5.98
CA ILE A 410 -16.80 20.86 -4.85
C ILE A 410 -16.29 22.18 -4.31
N ARG A 411 -16.27 22.30 -2.98
CA ARG A 411 -15.78 23.52 -2.31
C ARG A 411 -14.28 23.67 -2.51
N ASN A 412 -13.81 24.91 -2.57
CA ASN A 412 -12.39 25.23 -2.53
C ASN A 412 -11.87 25.11 -1.10
N VAL A 413 -10.84 24.31 -0.87
CA VAL A 413 -10.20 24.22 0.44
C VAL A 413 -9.08 25.23 0.55
N VAL A 414 -9.13 26.04 1.61
CA VAL A 414 -8.17 27.12 1.84
C VAL A 414 -7.49 27.00 3.22
N PRO A 415 -6.21 27.37 3.34
CA PRO A 415 -5.49 27.36 4.61
C PRO A 415 -5.95 28.51 5.52
N GLY A 416 -6.08 28.23 6.82
CA GLY A 416 -6.37 29.28 7.83
C GLY A 416 -5.10 29.90 8.43
N THR A 417 -3.95 29.28 8.24
CA THR A 417 -2.66 29.70 8.83
C THR A 417 -1.54 29.65 7.80
N GLN A 418 -0.46 30.40 8.05
CA GLN A 418 0.69 30.43 7.15
C GLN A 418 1.39 29.07 7.08
N GLU A 419 1.38 28.31 8.18
CA GLU A 419 1.92 26.95 8.26
C GLU A 419 1.14 25.99 7.37
N GLU A 420 -0.20 26.03 7.42
CA GLU A 420 -1.06 25.25 6.52
C GLU A 420 -0.83 25.62 5.05
N ALA A 421 -0.69 26.91 4.74
CA ALA A 421 -0.44 27.37 3.38
C ALA A 421 0.92 26.90 2.83
N ARG A 422 1.97 26.94 3.66
CA ARG A 422 3.29 26.40 3.29
C ARG A 422 3.23 24.89 3.05
N HIS A 423 2.55 24.16 3.92
CA HIS A 423 2.39 22.71 3.77
C HIS A 423 1.66 22.33 2.48
N ILE A 424 0.61 23.09 2.11
CA ILE A 424 -0.08 22.93 0.82
C ILE A 424 0.90 23.15 -0.35
N LEU A 425 1.69 24.23 -0.34
CA LEU A 425 2.65 24.53 -1.42
C LEU A 425 3.72 23.46 -1.56
N GLU A 426 4.34 23.06 -0.45
CA GLU A 426 5.33 21.98 -0.43
C GLU A 426 4.75 20.71 -1.07
N ARG A 427 3.48 20.41 -0.77
CA ARG A 427 2.80 19.25 -1.34
C ARG A 427 2.52 19.40 -2.83
N MET A 428 2.00 20.55 -3.27
CA MET A 428 1.75 20.84 -4.69
C MET A 428 3.03 20.72 -5.52
N ASP A 429 4.14 21.28 -5.01
CA ASP A 429 5.44 21.23 -5.68
C ASP A 429 6.02 19.82 -5.70
N ALA A 430 5.85 19.06 -4.61
CA ALA A 430 6.21 17.64 -4.58
C ALA A 430 5.45 16.82 -5.63
N LYS A 431 4.14 17.09 -5.82
CA LYS A 431 3.31 16.43 -6.84
C LYS A 431 3.72 16.82 -8.26
N ALA A 432 3.99 18.10 -8.52
CA ALA A 432 4.48 18.59 -9.82
C ALA A 432 5.84 17.98 -10.21
N LEU A 433 6.73 17.81 -9.23
CA LEU A 433 8.02 17.13 -9.43
C LEU A 433 7.88 15.63 -9.74
N GLN A 434 6.80 14.98 -9.29
CA GLN A 434 6.52 13.60 -9.65
C GLN A 434 5.97 13.50 -11.07
N LEU A 435 5.07 14.42 -11.47
CA LEU A 435 4.49 14.46 -12.82
C LEU A 435 5.53 14.74 -13.90
N SER A 436 6.41 15.73 -13.70
CA SER A 436 7.49 16.05 -14.66
C SER A 436 8.47 14.88 -14.89
N LYS A 437 8.63 14.00 -13.90
CA LYS A 437 9.46 12.79 -14.00
C LYS A 437 8.75 11.61 -14.65
N GLY A 438 7.42 11.61 -14.67
CA GLY A 438 6.61 10.60 -15.36
C GLY A 438 6.48 10.83 -16.87
N VAL A 439 6.62 12.09 -17.33
CA VAL A 439 6.45 12.50 -18.74
C VAL A 439 7.77 12.39 -19.56
N SER A 440 8.90 12.08 -18.91
CA SER A 440 10.14 11.72 -19.61
C SER A 440 10.14 10.23 -20.01
N LYS A 441 9.17 9.80 -20.81
CA LYS A 441 9.23 8.55 -21.59
C LYS A 441 8.45 8.69 -22.88
#